data_AF-A0A0G1UR57-F1
#
_entry.id   AF-A0A0G1UR57-F1
#
_cell.length_a   1.000
_cell.length_b   1.000
_cell.length_c   1.000
_cell.angle_alpha   90.00
_cell.angle_beta   90.00
_cell.angle_gamma   90.00
#
_symmetry.space_group_name_H-M   'P 1'
#
loop_
_entity.id
_entity.type
_entity.pdbx_description
1 polymer ?
#
loop_
_entity_poly.entity_id
_entity_poly.type
_entity_poly.pdbx_seq_one_letter_code
_entity_poly.pdbx_strand_id
1 'polypeptide(L)'
;MQHEKLLTVAELRAAHQRPRNVNAEHLERLTSLEKVAIYITEHVGTMGFFLIIFCWTALWIGWNSLAPATVRFDPFPAFVLWLFISNMIQIMLMPLIIVGQNLQGKHAEARAQADYEVNTKAEEEIETILQHLENQNDLILQILEKLDNQ
;
A
#
# COMPACT_ATOMS: atom_id res chain seq x y z
N MET A 1 -11.28 -37.94 28.41
CA MET A 1 -10.48 -37.12 27.49
C MET A 1 -11.28 -37.00 26.21
N GLN A 2 -11.91 -35.85 25.99
CA GLN A 2 -12.64 -35.58 24.75
C GLN A 2 -11.58 -35.50 23.64
N HIS A 3 -11.53 -36.53 22.80
CA HIS A 3 -10.74 -36.46 21.57
C HIS A 3 -11.45 -35.47 20.65
N GLU A 4 -11.00 -34.22 20.69
CA GLU A 4 -11.36 -33.22 19.70
C GLU A 4 -10.96 -33.79 18.33
N LYS A 5 -11.95 -33.94 17.45
CA LYS A 5 -11.81 -34.68 16.20
C LYS A 5 -10.94 -33.84 15.27
N LEU A 6 -9.63 -34.09 15.31
CA LEU A 6 -8.63 -33.39 14.51
C LEU A 6 -9.04 -33.46 13.04
N LEU A 7 -9.31 -32.29 12.44
CA LEU A 7 -9.68 -32.17 11.03
C LEU A 7 -8.57 -32.77 10.15
N THR A 8 -8.98 -33.55 9.15
CA THR A 8 -8.01 -34.21 8.26
C THR A 8 -7.43 -33.18 7.30
N VAL A 9 -6.16 -33.32 6.89
CA VAL A 9 -5.49 -32.40 5.93
C VAL A 9 -6.31 -32.21 4.64
N ALA A 10 -7.05 -33.24 4.21
CA ALA A 10 -7.95 -33.18 3.06
C ALA A 10 -9.16 -32.25 3.29
N GLU A 11 -9.69 -32.18 4.51
CA GLU A 11 -10.81 -31.31 4.91
C GLU A 11 -10.35 -29.85 5.02
N LEU A 12 -9.14 -29.61 5.57
CA LEU A 12 -8.52 -28.29 5.60
C LEU A 12 -8.25 -27.75 4.19
N ARG A 13 -7.77 -28.62 3.28
CA ARG A 13 -7.52 -28.25 1.88
C ARG A 13 -8.80 -27.98 1.09
N ALA A 14 -9.88 -28.69 1.41
CA ALA A 14 -11.20 -28.49 0.80
C ALA A 14 -11.90 -27.21 1.31
N ALA A 15 -11.64 -26.81 2.56
CA ALA A 15 -12.09 -25.55 3.13
C ALA A 15 -11.27 -24.33 2.67
N HIS A 16 -10.11 -24.56 2.05
CA HIS A 16 -9.19 -23.51 1.60
C HIS A 16 -9.80 -22.72 0.43
N GLN A 17 -10.51 -21.64 0.73
CA GLN A 17 -10.93 -20.66 -0.26
C GLN A 17 -9.69 -19.97 -0.84
N ARG A 18 -9.65 -19.82 -2.17
CA ARG A 18 -8.56 -19.09 -2.84
C ARG A 18 -8.41 -17.71 -2.19
N PRO A 19 -7.17 -17.26 -1.87
CA PRO A 19 -6.96 -15.95 -1.31
C PRO A 19 -7.56 -14.90 -2.23
N ARG A 20 -8.48 -14.10 -1.68
CA ARG A 20 -9.21 -13.07 -2.41
C ARG A 20 -8.23 -11.98 -2.82
N ASN A 21 -8.13 -11.69 -4.11
CA ASN A 21 -7.19 -10.68 -4.59
C ASN A 21 -7.78 -9.28 -4.39
N VAL A 22 -7.54 -8.71 -3.21
CA VAL A 22 -8.03 -7.38 -2.80
C VAL A 22 -7.54 -6.28 -3.75
N ASN A 23 -6.38 -6.45 -4.40
CA ASN A 23 -5.87 -5.48 -5.38
C ASN A 23 -6.72 -5.45 -6.65
N ALA A 24 -7.17 -6.61 -7.14
CA ALA A 24 -7.98 -6.72 -8.36
C ALA A 24 -9.39 -6.15 -8.15
N GLU A 25 -10.05 -6.51 -7.04
CA GLU A 25 -11.39 -6.01 -6.71
C GLU A 25 -11.39 -4.48 -6.54
N HIS A 26 -10.31 -3.91 -6.01
CA HIS A 26 -10.26 -2.47 -5.78
C HIS A 26 -10.09 -1.70 -7.08
N LEU A 27 -9.28 -2.18 -8.03
CA LEU A 27 -9.06 -1.52 -9.32
C LEU A 27 -10.34 -1.48 -10.18
N GLU A 28 -11.19 -2.50 -10.05
CA GLU A 28 -12.49 -2.60 -10.75
C GLU A 28 -13.54 -1.63 -10.21
N ARG A 29 -13.41 -1.20 -8.94
CA ARG A 29 -14.35 -0.27 -8.29
C ARG A 29 -14.03 1.21 -8.49
N LEU A 30 -12.85 1.53 -9.03
CA LEU A 30 -12.43 2.91 -9.24
C LEU A 30 -13.12 3.55 -10.45
N THR A 31 -13.67 4.74 -10.25
CA THR A 31 -14.18 5.58 -11.33
C THR A 31 -13.03 6.13 -12.19
N SER A 32 -13.33 6.56 -13.42
CA SER A 32 -12.32 7.12 -14.32
C SER A 32 -11.64 8.39 -13.75
N LEU A 33 -12.37 9.20 -12.99
CA LEU A 33 -11.83 10.41 -12.35
C LEU A 33 -10.87 10.07 -11.22
N GLU A 34 -11.19 9.05 -10.44
CA GLU A 34 -10.33 8.53 -9.38
C GLU A 34 -9.02 7.94 -9.91
N LYS A 35 -9.07 7.26 -11.06
CA LYS A 35 -7.87 6.77 -11.76
C LYS A 35 -6.96 7.92 -12.18
N VAL A 36 -7.52 9.02 -12.68
CA VAL A 36 -6.76 10.23 -13.03
C VAL A 36 -6.16 10.88 -11.78
N ALA A 37 -6.91 10.98 -10.67
CA ALA A 37 -6.41 11.54 -9.43
C ALA A 37 -5.23 10.72 -8.86
N ILE A 38 -5.32 9.39 -8.88
CA ILE A 38 -4.22 8.49 -8.49
C ILE A 38 -3.01 8.71 -9.40
N TYR A 39 -3.21 8.68 -10.72
CA TYR A 39 -2.13 8.87 -11.69
C TYR A 39 -1.38 10.19 -11.45
N ILE A 40 -2.12 11.28 -11.26
CA ILE A 40 -1.52 12.60 -10.99
C ILE A 40 -0.77 12.58 -9.66
N THR A 41 -1.35 12.00 -8.62
CA THR A 41 -0.72 11.89 -7.30
C THR A 41 0.58 11.09 -7.34
N GLU A 42 0.60 9.98 -8.08
CA GLU A 42 1.80 9.14 -8.23
C GLU A 42 2.93 9.87 -8.99
N HIS A 43 2.60 10.63 -10.04
CA HIS A 43 3.61 11.33 -10.84
C HIS A 43 4.10 12.62 -10.17
N VAL A 44 3.17 13.43 -9.67
CA VAL A 44 3.44 14.73 -9.04
C VAL A 44 4.00 14.58 -7.64
N GLY A 45 3.61 13.53 -6.91
CA GLY A 45 4.10 13.24 -5.57
C GLY A 45 5.54 12.71 -5.52
N THR A 46 6.22 12.55 -6.67
CA THR A 46 7.59 12.06 -6.71
C THR A 46 8.61 13.14 -6.34
N MET A 47 9.69 12.73 -5.66
CA MET A 47 10.81 13.63 -5.34
C MET A 47 11.51 14.15 -6.61
N GLY A 48 11.52 13.36 -7.69
CA GLY A 48 12.07 13.77 -8.98
C GLY A 48 11.30 14.93 -9.60
N PHE A 49 9.97 14.88 -9.58
CA PHE A 49 9.12 15.96 -10.08
C PHE A 49 9.34 17.28 -9.31
N PHE A 50 9.45 17.20 -7.98
CA PHE A 50 9.80 18.35 -7.14
C PHE A 50 11.12 19.00 -7.58
N LEU A 51 12.18 18.21 -7.78
CA LEU A 51 13.48 18.73 -8.22
C LEU A 51 13.40 19.37 -9.61
N ILE A 52 12.64 18.81 -10.54
CA ILE A 52 12.44 19.39 -11.87
C ILE A 52 11.79 20.77 -11.77
N ILE A 53 10.68 20.90 -11.02
CA ILE A 53 10.00 22.19 -10.83
C ILE A 53 10.90 23.18 -10.10
N PHE A 54 11.64 22.73 -9.08
CA PHE A 54 12.55 23.57 -8.31
C PHE A 54 13.67 24.13 -9.20
N CYS A 55 14.34 23.28 -9.97
CA CYS A 55 15.39 23.70 -10.91
C CYS A 55 14.84 24.64 -11.99
N TRP A 56 13.66 24.33 -12.54
CA TRP A 56 12.99 25.20 -13.52
C TRP A 56 12.69 26.58 -12.91
N THR A 57 12.16 26.62 -11.70
CA THR A 57 11.85 27.87 -10.97
C THR A 57 13.12 28.67 -10.70
N ALA A 58 14.19 28.02 -10.24
CA ALA A 58 15.48 28.66 -10.00
C ALA A 58 16.08 29.24 -11.28
N LEU A 59 15.98 28.52 -12.40
CA LEU A 59 16.44 28.97 -13.71
C LEU A 59 15.62 30.17 -14.19
N TRP A 60 14.30 30.13 -14.04
CA TRP A 60 13.40 31.23 -14.42
C TRP A 60 13.68 32.52 -13.64
N ILE A 61 13.83 32.40 -12.31
CA ILE A 61 14.17 33.52 -11.44
C ILE A 61 15.58 34.03 -11.77
N GLY A 62 16.55 33.14 -11.95
CA GLY A 62 17.91 33.47 -12.34
C GLY A 62 17.96 34.24 -13.66
N TRP A 63 17.22 33.77 -14.67
CA TRP A 63 17.10 34.45 -15.96
C TRP A 63 16.48 35.84 -15.81
N ASN A 64 15.33 35.98 -15.15
CA ASN A 64 14.66 37.29 -15.02
C ASN A 64 15.43 38.28 -14.12
N SER A 65 16.25 37.80 -13.20
CA SER A 65 17.08 38.64 -12.32
C SER A 65 18.39 39.10 -12.99
N LEU A 66 19.11 38.17 -13.62
CA LEU A 66 20.46 38.42 -14.17
C LEU A 66 20.43 38.95 -15.61
N ALA A 67 19.34 38.75 -16.36
CA ALA A 67 19.29 39.17 -17.75
C ALA A 67 19.16 40.70 -17.90
N PRO A 68 19.69 41.29 -18.99
CA PRO A 68 19.53 42.70 -19.33
C PRO A 68 18.05 43.11 -19.40
N ALA A 69 17.73 44.35 -19.02
CA ALA A 69 16.36 44.86 -18.97
C ALA A 69 15.58 44.74 -20.30
N THR A 70 16.28 44.63 -21.43
CA THR A 70 15.70 44.48 -22.77
C THR A 70 15.19 43.07 -23.10
N VAL A 71 15.58 42.06 -22.32
CA VAL A 71 15.22 40.64 -22.54
C VAL A 71 14.52 40.01 -21.34
N ARG A 72 14.17 40.81 -20.32
CA ARG A 72 13.40 40.34 -19.16
C ARG A 72 11.96 40.10 -19.57
N PHE A 73 11.48 38.89 -19.35
CA PHE A 73 10.11 38.50 -19.65
C PHE A 73 9.15 38.89 -18.52
N ASP A 74 9.59 38.77 -17.26
CA ASP A 74 8.86 39.15 -16.04
C ASP A 74 9.72 40.09 -15.17
N PRO A 75 9.61 41.43 -15.34
CA PRO A 75 10.46 42.41 -14.67
C PRO A 75 10.24 42.47 -13.14
N PHE A 76 11.34 42.61 -12.40
CA PHE A 76 11.33 43.01 -10.99
C PHE A 76 10.53 44.31 -10.79
N PRO A 77 9.65 44.44 -9.77
CA PRO A 77 9.64 43.75 -8.47
C PRO A 77 8.58 42.67 -8.26
N ALA A 78 7.61 42.54 -9.18
CA ALA A 78 6.33 41.93 -8.81
C ALA A 78 6.15 40.46 -9.25
N PHE A 79 6.96 39.95 -10.20
CA PHE A 79 6.90 38.56 -10.72
C PHE A 79 5.46 38.02 -10.91
N VAL A 80 4.56 38.91 -11.34
CA VAL A 80 3.10 38.70 -11.17
C VAL A 80 2.63 37.56 -12.04
N LEU A 81 3.18 37.44 -13.25
CA LEU A 81 2.81 36.38 -14.19
C LEU A 81 3.20 35.03 -13.62
N TRP A 82 4.43 34.89 -13.13
CA TRP A 82 4.88 33.65 -12.50
C TRP A 82 4.02 33.29 -11.29
N LEU A 83 3.81 34.22 -10.36
CA LEU A 83 3.03 33.98 -9.15
C LEU A 83 1.57 33.62 -9.43
N PHE A 84 0.94 34.30 -10.41
CA PHE A 84 -0.43 34.02 -10.80
C PHE A 84 -0.56 32.61 -11.39
N ILE A 85 0.30 32.25 -12.34
CA ILE A 85 0.29 30.92 -12.98
C ILE A 85 0.58 29.82 -11.96
N SER A 86 1.59 29.99 -11.11
CA SER A 86 1.95 29.00 -10.10
C SER A 86 0.82 28.80 -9.09
N ASN A 87 0.20 29.88 -8.63
CA ASN A 87 -0.90 29.81 -7.67
C ASN A 87 -2.14 29.13 -8.26
N MET A 88 -2.51 29.47 -9.51
CA MET A 88 -3.64 28.84 -10.19
C MET A 88 -3.44 27.32 -10.34
N ILE A 89 -2.24 26.90 -10.74
CA ILE A 89 -1.89 25.48 -10.84
C ILE A 89 -1.96 24.82 -9.46
N GLN A 90 -1.38 25.44 -8.43
CA GLN A 90 -1.35 24.88 -7.07
C GLN A 90 -2.77 24.67 -6.49
N ILE A 91 -3.66 25.64 -6.67
CA ILE A 91 -5.05 25.56 -6.18
C ILE A 91 -5.80 24.38 -6.83
N MET A 92 -5.54 24.10 -8.10
CA MET A 92 -6.16 22.96 -8.80
C MET A 92 -5.51 21.63 -8.43
N LEU A 93 -4.19 21.63 -8.22
CA LEU A 93 -3.42 20.42 -8.00
C LEU A 93 -3.57 19.86 -6.59
N MET A 94 -3.66 20.72 -5.58
CA MET A 94 -3.68 20.30 -4.18
C MET A 94 -4.91 19.42 -3.82
N PRO A 95 -6.17 19.77 -4.16
CA PRO A 95 -7.31 18.90 -3.91
C PRO A 95 -7.21 17.57 -4.66
N LEU A 96 -6.68 17.60 -5.89
CA LEU A 96 -6.52 16.42 -6.73
C LEU A 96 -5.50 15.44 -6.16
N ILE A 97 -4.38 15.96 -5.64
CA ILE A 97 -3.39 15.18 -4.88
C ILE A 97 -4.04 14.58 -3.64
N ILE A 98 -4.79 15.37 -2.86
CA ILE A 98 -5.43 14.88 -1.63
C ILE A 98 -6.43 13.77 -1.93
N VAL A 99 -7.21 13.89 -3.02
CA VAL A 99 -8.12 12.82 -3.45
C VAL A 99 -7.35 11.55 -3.79
N GLY A 100 -6.28 11.64 -4.58
CA GLY A 100 -5.47 10.47 -4.92
C GLY A 100 -4.79 9.85 -3.69
N GLN A 101 -4.31 10.67 -2.74
CA GLN A 101 -3.77 10.21 -1.46
C GLN A 101 -4.81 9.48 -0.61
N ASN A 102 -6.03 10.03 -0.48
CA ASN A 102 -7.11 9.39 0.24
C ASN A 102 -7.48 8.04 -0.36
N LEU A 103 -7.47 7.92 -1.69
CA LEU A 103 -7.70 6.65 -2.37
C LEU A 103 -6.57 5.66 -2.09
N GLN A 104 -5.31 6.06 -2.27
CA GLN A 104 -4.16 5.20 -1.95
C GLN A 104 -4.17 4.74 -0.48
N GLY A 105 -4.61 5.61 0.44
CA GLY A 105 -4.81 5.27 1.85
C GLY A 105 -5.86 4.19 2.07
N LYS A 106 -7.04 4.32 1.43
CA LYS A 106 -8.09 3.28 1.47
C LYS A 106 -7.61 1.96 0.88
N HIS A 107 -6.86 2.01 -0.22
CA HIS A 107 -6.21 0.83 -0.81
C HIS A 107 -5.22 0.17 0.16
N ALA A 108 -4.41 0.96 0.86
CA ALA A 108 -3.44 0.46 1.83
C ALA A 108 -4.13 -0.17 3.04
N GLU A 109 -5.20 0.45 3.55
CA GLU A 109 -6.00 -0.07 4.66
C GLU A 109 -6.68 -1.40 4.30
N ALA A 110 -7.30 -1.49 3.11
CA ALA A 110 -7.92 -2.72 2.63
C ALA A 110 -6.90 -3.87 2.48
N ARG A 111 -5.68 -3.57 2.03
CA ARG A 111 -4.59 -4.55 1.99
C ARG A 111 -4.16 -4.98 3.39
N ALA A 112 -3.95 -4.04 4.31
CA ALA A 112 -3.56 -4.32 5.68
C ALA A 112 -4.59 -5.21 6.40
N GLN A 113 -5.89 -4.96 6.18
CA GLN A 113 -6.95 -5.79 6.72
C GLN A 113 -6.92 -7.21 6.17
N ALA A 114 -6.68 -7.37 4.87
CA ALA A 114 -6.58 -8.69 4.24
C ALA A 114 -5.36 -9.47 4.71
N ASP A 115 -4.22 -8.80 4.85
CA ASP A 115 -2.98 -9.38 5.39
C ASP A 115 -3.18 -9.80 6.86
N TYR A 116 -3.90 -9.00 7.65
CA TYR A 116 -4.27 -9.35 9.02
C TYR A 116 -5.12 -10.62 9.06
N GLU A 117 -6.16 -10.73 8.24
CA GLU A 117 -7.02 -11.92 8.16
C GLU A 117 -6.25 -13.18 7.75
N VAL A 118 -5.33 -13.06 6.78
CA VAL A 118 -4.46 -14.18 6.38
C VAL A 118 -3.53 -14.57 7.52
N ASN A 119 -2.95 -13.61 8.24
CA ASN A 119 -2.03 -13.89 9.33
C ASN A 119 -2.73 -14.56 10.52
N THR A 120 -3.94 -14.11 10.88
CA THR A 120 -4.74 -14.75 11.93
C THR A 120 -5.09 -16.20 11.57
N LYS A 121 -5.48 -16.46 10.31
CA LYS A 121 -5.72 -17.84 9.85
C LYS A 121 -4.45 -18.69 9.88
N ALA A 122 -3.31 -18.12 9.51
CA ALA A 122 -2.03 -18.82 9.60
C ALA A 122 -1.67 -19.16 11.06
N GLU A 123 -1.99 -18.28 12.01
CA GLU A 123 -1.82 -18.54 13.44
C GLU A 123 -2.68 -19.73 13.92
N GLU A 124 -3.96 -19.79 13.53
CA GLU A 124 -4.86 -20.92 13.82
C GLU A 124 -4.37 -22.24 13.20
N GLU A 125 -3.89 -22.19 11.94
CA GLU A 125 -3.31 -23.36 11.26
C GLU A 125 -2.03 -23.85 11.97
N ILE A 126 -1.18 -22.93 12.42
CA ILE A 126 0.04 -23.26 13.19
C ILE A 126 -0.32 -23.87 14.54
N GLU A 127 -1.30 -23.31 15.26
CA GLU A 127 -1.77 -23.87 16.53
C GLU A 127 -2.27 -25.31 16.35
N THR A 128 -3.05 -25.55 15.28
CA THR A 128 -3.54 -26.90 14.94
C THR A 128 -2.38 -27.87 14.68
N ILE A 129 -1.33 -27.42 13.98
CA ILE A 129 -0.12 -28.23 13.74
C ILE A 129 0.61 -28.53 15.06
N LEU A 130 0.76 -27.54 15.94
CA LEU A 130 1.41 -27.71 17.25
C LEU A 130 0.66 -28.73 18.11
N GLN A 131 -0.66 -28.64 18.19
CA GLN A 131 -1.49 -29.62 18.90
C GLN A 131 -1.32 -31.04 18.32
N HIS A 132 -1.21 -31.17 17.00
CA HIS A 132 -0.98 -32.45 16.35
C HIS A 132 0.41 -33.03 16.71
N LEU A 133 1.45 -32.18 16.77
CA LEU A 133 2.80 -32.58 17.17
C LEU A 133 2.87 -33.01 18.64
N GLU A 134 2.18 -32.29 19.54
CA GLU A 134 2.10 -32.67 20.96
C GLU A 134 1.43 -34.03 21.13
N ASN A 135 0.30 -34.26 20.45
CA ASN A 135 -0.39 -35.55 20.49
C ASN A 135 0.48 -36.69 19.91
N GLN A 136 1.25 -36.43 18.83
CA GLN A 136 2.21 -37.41 18.31
C GLN A 136 3.29 -37.76 19.35
N ASN A 137 3.83 -36.77 20.05
CA ASN A 137 4.83 -36.99 21.11
C ASN A 137 4.25 -37.85 22.24
N ASP A 138 3.03 -37.56 22.70
CA ASP A 138 2.36 -38.32 23.76
C ASP A 138 2.14 -39.79 23.36
N LEU A 139 1.72 -40.03 22.11
CA LEU A 139 1.56 -41.39 21.59
C LEU A 139 2.88 -42.15 21.51
N ILE A 140 3.97 -41.48 21.09
CA ILE A 140 5.31 -42.08 21.05
C ILE A 140 5.75 -42.47 22.46
N LEU A 141 5.54 -41.61 23.46
CA LEU A 141 5.88 -41.90 24.86
C LEU A 141 5.09 -43.10 25.40
N GLN A 142 3.80 -43.20 25.11
CA GLN A 142 2.97 -44.35 25.50
C GLN A 142 3.45 -45.65 24.85
N ILE A 143 3.92 -45.61 23.60
CA ILE A 143 4.49 -46.78 22.92
C ILE A 143 5.80 -47.20 23.59
N LEU A 144 6.68 -46.24 23.91
CA LEU A 144 7.94 -46.53 24.61
C LEU A 144 7.70 -47.16 25.98
N GLU A 145 6.75 -46.65 26.77
CA GLU A 145 6.39 -47.21 28.08
C GLU A 145 5.84 -48.64 27.98
N LYS A 146 5.07 -48.94 26.93
CA LYS A 146 4.59 -50.30 26.67
C LYS A 146 5.69 -51.27 26.23
N LEU A 147 6.71 -50.78 25.53
CA LEU A 147 7.86 -51.59 25.11
C LEU A 147 8.83 -51.87 26.27
N ASP A 148 9.00 -50.93 27.20
CA ASP A 148 9.87 -51.10 28.38
C ASP A 148 9.27 -52.05 29.43
N ASN A 149 7.94 -52.14 29.49
CA ASN A 149 7.19 -53.04 30.38
C ASN A 149 6.96 -54.46 29.81
N GLN A 150 7.57 -54.81 28.67
CA GLN A 150 7.55 -56.17 28.08
C GLN A 150 8.90 -56.87 28.25
#